data_AF-A0A5K0X655-F1
#
_entry.id   AF-A0A5K0X655-F1
#
_cell.length_a   1.000
_cell.length_b   1.000
_cell.length_c   1.000
_cell.angle_alpha   90.00
_cell.angle_beta   90.00
_cell.angle_gamma   90.00
#
_symmetry.space_group_name_H-M   'P 1'
#
loop_
_entity.id
_entity.type
_entity.pdbx_description
1 polymer ?
#
loop_
_entity_poly.entity_id
_entity_poly.type
_entity_poly.pdbx_seq_one_letter_code
_entity_poly.pdbx_strand_id
1 'polypeptide(L)' 'IDAVDPKSRHKGKLETESLLDKRGVNWTSIRPVYIYGPLNYNPVEEWFFHRLKAGRPIPIPNSGLQVTQLGHVK' A
#
# COMPACT_ATOMS: atom_id res chain seq x y z
N ILE A 1 6.60 -3.42 24.98
CA ILE A 1 6.07 -4.50 24.11
C ILE A 1 5.32 -3.77 23.01
N ASP A 2 5.86 -3.75 21.79
CA ASP A 2 5.23 -3.05 20.66
C ASP A 2 3.89 -3.72 20.38
N ALA A 3 2.80 -2.97 20.57
CA ALA A 3 1.44 -3.48 20.41
C ALA A 3 1.12 -3.52 18.91
N VAL A 4 1.77 -4.43 18.18
CA VAL A 4 1.52 -4.62 16.76
C VAL A 4 0.09 -5.12 16.60
N ASP A 5 -0.73 -4.40 15.83
CA ASP A 5 -2.10 -4.80 15.52
C ASP A 5 -2.12 -6.27 15.03
N PRO A 6 -2.83 -7.18 15.71
CA PRO A 6 -2.95 -8.57 15.29
C PRO A 6 -3.48 -8.74 13.86
N LYS A 7 -4.19 -7.74 13.32
CA LYS A 7 -4.72 -7.69 11.95
C LYS A 7 -3.78 -7.01 10.96
N SER A 8 -2.58 -6.60 11.39
CA SER A 8 -1.60 -5.95 10.52
C SER A 8 -1.17 -6.86 9.38
N ARG A 9 -1.62 -6.51 8.17
CA ARG A 9 -1.19 -7.16 6.92
C ARG A 9 0.30 -7.02 6.64
N HIS A 10 1.00 -6.14 7.36
CA HIS A 10 2.44 -5.94 7.22
C HIS A 10 3.27 -6.96 8.00
N LYS A 11 2.71 -7.56 9.06
CA LYS A 11 3.41 -8.50 9.93
C LYS A 11 3.80 -9.79 9.19
N GLY A 12 2.86 -10.38 8.44
CA GLY A 12 3.13 -11.59 7.66
C GLY A 12 4.21 -11.41 6.57
N LYS A 13 4.36 -10.18 6.03
CA LYS A 13 5.43 -9.88 5.06
C LYS A 13 6.81 -9.97 5.72
N LEU A 14 6.96 -9.33 6.87
CA LEU A 14 8.21 -9.35 7.65
C LEU A 14 8.57 -10.76 8.13
N GLU A 15 7.58 -11.53 8.56
CA GLU A 15 7.76 -12.92 8.98
C GLU A 15 8.23 -13.80 7.81
N THR A 16 7.72 -13.55 6.59
CA THR A 16 8.15 -14.28 5.38
C THR A 16 9.61 -13.95 5.02
N GLU A 17 10.01 -12.69 5.06
CA GLU A 17 11.40 -12.27 4.85
C GLU A 17 12.34 -12.96 5.86
N SER A 18 11.97 -12.92 7.14
CA SER A 18 12.73 -13.58 8.21
C SER A 18 12.83 -15.10 8.03
N LEU A 19 11.80 -15.74 7.47
CA LEU A 19 11.80 -17.16 7.16
C LEU A 19 12.77 -17.48 6.01
N LEU A 20 12.76 -16.68 4.95
CA LEU A 20 13.63 -16.86 3.78
C LEU A 20 15.11 -16.72 4.17
N ASP A 21 15.44 -15.73 5.01
CA ASP A 21 16.78 -15.57 5.59
C ASP A 21 17.21 -16.82 6.37
N LYS A 22 16.35 -17.33 7.26
CA LYS A 22 16.64 -18.54 8.06
C LYS A 22 16.80 -19.80 7.21
N ARG A 23 16.17 -19.85 6.04
CA ARG A 23 16.24 -20.99 5.12
C ARG A 23 17.53 -20.99 4.28
N GLY A 24 18.26 -19.88 4.24
CA GLY A 24 19.51 -19.77 3.47
C GLY A 24 19.32 -19.91 1.96
N VAL A 25 18.12 -19.58 1.46
CA VAL A 25 17.82 -19.58 0.02
C VAL A 25 18.14 -18.21 -0.59
N ASN A 26 18.43 -18.17 -1.89
CA ASN A 26 18.56 -16.89 -2.59
C ASN A 26 17.18 -16.25 -2.76
N TRP A 27 17.04 -15.00 -2.30
CA TRP A 27 15.78 -14.28 -2.39
C TRP A 27 16.01 -12.77 -2.51
N THR A 28 14.97 -12.03 -2.90
CA THR A 28 14.98 -10.57 -3.00
C THR A 28 13.62 -10.03 -2.59
N SER A 29 13.59 -9.03 -1.71
CA SER A 29 12.35 -8.33 -1.35
C SER A 29 12.08 -7.19 -2.32
N ILE A 30 10.86 -7.12 -2.85
CA ILE A 30 10.36 -5.95 -3.57
C ILE A 30 9.26 -5.33 -2.71
N ARG A 31 9.44 -4.08 -2.28
CA ARG A 31 8.53 -3.39 -1.34
C ARG A 31 7.95 -2.12 -1.97
N PRO A 32 7.06 -2.24 -2.97
CA PRO A 32 6.41 -1.08 -3.55
C PRO A 32 5.44 -0.44 -2.54
N VAL A 33 5.19 0.86 -2.72
CA VAL A 33 4.16 1.61 -1.97
C VAL A 33 2.82 1.43 -2.69
N TYR A 34 2.10 2.52 -3.02
CA TYR A 34 0.86 2.45 -3.78
C TYR A 34 1.18 2.38 -5.27
N ILE A 35 0.83 1.26 -5.90
CA ILE A 35 0.96 1.09 -7.35
C ILE A 35 -0.33 1.54 -8.02
N TYR A 36 -0.19 2.21 -9.16
CA TYR A 36 -1.31 2.62 -9.99
C TYR A 36 -1.09 2.37 -11.49
N GLY A 37 -2.17 2.51 -12.26
CA GLY A 37 -2.18 2.29 -13.71
C GLY A 37 -3.23 1.26 -14.16
N PRO A 38 -3.21 0.87 -15.45
CA PRO A 38 -4.17 -0.05 -16.04
C PRO A 38 -4.25 -1.39 -15.29
N LEU A 39 -5.45 -1.98 -15.23
CA LEU A 39 -5.73 -3.28 -14.59
C LEU A 39 -5.50 -3.33 -13.06
N ASN A 40 -5.41 -2.19 -12.38
CA ASN A 40 -5.37 -2.16 -10.92
C ASN A 40 -6.70 -2.66 -10.33
N TYR A 41 -6.65 -3.72 -9.52
CA TYR A 41 -7.83 -4.30 -8.86
C TYR A 41 -8.40 -3.39 -7.77
N ASN A 42 -7.58 -2.47 -7.23
CA ASN A 42 -7.99 -1.54 -6.20
C ASN A 42 -8.24 -0.17 -6.84
N PRO A 43 -9.50 0.25 -7.02
CA PRO A 43 -9.87 1.46 -7.77
C PRO A 43 -9.66 2.73 -6.95
N VAL A 44 -8.48 2.89 -6.33
CA VAL A 44 -8.16 4.03 -5.46
C VAL A 44 -8.24 5.32 -6.26
N GLU A 45 -7.54 5.37 -7.40
CA GLU A 45 -7.50 6.57 -8.26
C GLU A 45 -8.85 6.85 -8.89
N GLU A 46 -9.53 5.79 -9.33
CA GLU A 46 -10.84 5.86 -9.94
C GLU A 46 -11.85 6.51 -8.96
N TRP A 47 -11.80 6.18 -7.66
CA TRP A 47 -12.64 6.83 -6.66
C TRP A 47 -12.41 8.34 -6.59
N PHE A 48 -11.16 8.81 -6.67
CA PHE A 48 -10.85 10.25 -6.70
C PHE A 48 -11.38 10.89 -7.98
N PHE A 49 -11.12 10.28 -9.15
CA PHE A 49 -11.55 10.83 -10.43
C PHE A 49 -13.07 10.89 -10.58
N HIS A 50 -13.82 9.89 -10.09
CA HIS A 50 -15.28 9.93 -10.08
C HIS A 50 -15.82 11.10 -9.25
N ARG A 51 -15.22 11.39 -8.09
CA ARG A 51 -15.64 12.53 -7.27
C ARG A 51 -15.34 13.87 -7.93
N LEU A 52 -14.12 14.02 -8.46
CA LEU A 52 -13.71 15.23 -9.17
C LEU A 52 -14.63 15.50 -10.37
N LYS A 53 -14.89 14.47 -11.19
CA LYS A 53 -15.80 14.56 -12.34
C LYS A 53 -17.23 14.92 -11.94
N ALA A 54 -17.70 14.44 -10.78
CA ALA A 54 -19.03 14.72 -10.26
C ALA A 54 -19.11 16.01 -9.43
N GLY A 55 -18.04 16.80 -9.32
CA GLY A 55 -17.99 18.00 -8.48
C GLY A 55 -18.18 17.72 -6.98
N ARG A 56 -17.91 16.49 -6.52
CA ARG A 56 -18.09 16.09 -5.12
C ARG A 56 -16.80 16.36 -4.33
N PRO A 57 -16.90 16.80 -3.07
CA PRO A 57 -15.73 17.00 -2.22
C PRO A 57 -14.99 15.68 -1.95
N ILE A 58 -13.67 15.76 -1.84
CA ILE A 58 -12.80 14.67 -1.42
C ILE A 58 -12.64 14.78 0.11
N PRO A 59 -13.18 13.83 0.90
CA PRO A 59 -12.95 13.82 2.34
C PRO A 59 -11.48 13.50 2.63
N ILE A 60 -10.82 14.38 3.38
CA ILE A 60 -9.43 14.19 3.82
C ILE A 60 -9.44 13.83 5.31
N PRO A 61 -8.91 12.66 5.69
CA PRO A 61 -8.88 12.25 7.10
C PRO A 61 -7.85 13.07 7.88
N ASN A 62 -8.20 13.42 9.13
CA ASN A 62 -7.33 14.10 10.08
C ASN A 62 -6.71 15.38 9.50
N SER A 63 -5.39 15.58 9.64
CA SER A 63 -4.69 16.78 9.18
C SER A 63 -4.47 16.87 7.68
N GLY A 64 -4.60 15.77 6.93
CA GLY A 64 -4.30 15.74 5.49
C GLY A 64 -2.85 15.97 5.10
N LEU A 65 -1.92 16.03 6.06
CA LEU A 65 -0.49 16.26 5.81
C LEU A 65 0.29 14.98 5.51
N GLN A 66 -0.38 13.83 5.47
CA GLN A 66 0.26 12.54 5.20
C GLN A 66 0.78 12.52 3.76
N VAL A 67 2.06 12.21 3.60
CA VAL A 67 2.69 12.04 2.30
C VAL A 67 2.85 10.55 2.00
N THR A 68 2.49 10.14 0.79
CA THR A 68 2.76 8.80 0.28
C THR A 68 3.31 8.88 -1.14
N GLN A 69 3.95 7.80 -1.58
CA GLN A 69 4.51 7.70 -2.94
C GLN A 69 3.60 6.85 -3.81
N LEU A 70 3.41 7.30 -5.05
CA LEU A 70 2.65 6.59 -6.08
C LEU A 70 3.61 6.12 -7.18
N GLY A 71 3.65 4.82 -7.43
CA GLY A 71 4.42 4.22 -8.52
C GLY A 71 3.49 3.78 -9.66
N HIS A 72 3.75 4.23 -10.89
CA HIS A 72 3.01 3.71 -12.04
C HIS A 72 3.52 2.30 -12.37
N VAL A 73 2.63 1.41 -12.83
CA VAL A 73 2.94 0.02 -13.24
C VAL A 73 3.78 -0.09 -14.53
N LYS A 74 4.39 1.01 -15.02
CA LYS A 74 5.16 1.04 -16.29
C LYS A 74 6.65 0.90 -16.00
#